data_AF-A0A2G5V431-F1
#
_entry.id   AF-A0A2G5V431-F1
#
_cell.length_a   1.000
_cell.length_b   1.000
_cell.length_c   1.000
_cell.angle_alpha   90.00
_cell.angle_beta   90.00
_cell.angle_gamma   90.00
#
_symmetry.space_group_name_H-M   'P 1'
#
loop_
_entity.id
_entity.type
_entity.pdbx_description
1 polymer ?
#
loop_
_entity_poly.entity_id
_entity_poly.type
_entity_poly.pdbx_seq_one_letter_code
_entity_poly.pdbx_strand_id
1 'polypeptide(L)'
;MRSFLIFLIASLFETQNAIISPPNALLEISAEIFNNWRDTREKFMDSMKHPMGLPHFNCSRPILDSATSVHQLHPSQIDVIAALGDSVTVAQAAKSSSIFEILEQYPGISFVTGDDVTLNEQSTLINMFQKFSPRVKGGSSDRIRKFYDFNFAIPGSFSYELPDQAKMLVKTLKRRLGTDNSKKWKLVNIFIGHNDLCQFCNNEVNRFMN
;
A
#
# COMPACT_ATOMS: atom_id res chain seq x y z
N MET A 1 -29.51 -35.44 11.70
CA MET A 1 -28.86 -36.69 11.28
C MET A 1 -29.07 -36.86 9.78
N ARG A 2 -28.04 -36.53 8.98
CA ARG A 2 -27.73 -36.98 7.61
C ARG A 2 -26.57 -36.10 7.13
N SER A 3 -25.37 -36.64 7.37
CA SER A 3 -24.08 -36.13 6.93
C SER A 3 -23.98 -36.11 5.41
N PHE A 4 -23.21 -35.17 4.86
CA PHE A 4 -22.29 -35.48 3.75
C PHE A 4 -21.02 -34.65 3.93
N LEU A 5 -20.05 -35.32 4.55
CA LEU A 5 -18.62 -35.06 4.45
C LEU A 5 -18.23 -35.24 2.98
N ILE A 6 -17.43 -34.33 2.42
CA ILE A 6 -16.48 -34.46 1.29
C ILE A 6 -16.37 -33.06 0.66
N PHE A 7 -15.42 -32.27 1.17
CA PHE A 7 -14.48 -31.46 0.38
C PHE A 7 -13.25 -31.24 1.26
N LEU A 8 -12.70 -32.35 1.74
CA LEU A 8 -11.31 -32.48 2.14
C LEU A 8 -10.60 -33.05 0.89
N ILE A 9 -10.66 -32.31 -0.21
CA ILE A 9 -9.72 -32.50 -1.30
C ILE A 9 -8.51 -31.69 -0.89
N ALA A 10 -7.47 -32.44 -0.52
CA ALA A 10 -6.13 -31.96 -0.44
C ALA A 10 -5.82 -31.09 -1.67
N SER A 11 -5.77 -29.79 -1.45
CA SER A 11 -4.74 -29.00 -2.05
C SER A 11 -3.51 -29.12 -1.13
N LEU A 12 -2.41 -29.85 -1.37
CA LEU A 12 -1.80 -30.31 -2.62
C LEU A 12 -2.02 -29.37 -3.81
N PHE A 13 -2.23 -28.08 -3.54
CA PHE A 13 -1.66 -27.09 -4.42
C PHE A 13 -0.23 -27.02 -3.91
N GLU A 14 0.69 -27.48 -4.75
CA GLU A 14 2.02 -26.91 -4.81
C GLU A 14 1.93 -25.45 -4.39
N THR A 15 2.84 -24.99 -3.55
CA THR A 15 3.06 -23.55 -3.39
C THR A 15 3.27 -23.01 -4.81
N GLN A 16 2.20 -22.56 -5.47
CA GLN A 16 2.33 -21.85 -6.72
C GLN A 16 3.17 -20.66 -6.32
N ASN A 17 4.42 -20.66 -6.79
CA ASN A 17 5.28 -19.52 -6.66
C ASN A 17 4.42 -18.35 -7.17
N ALA A 18 4.05 -17.44 -6.25
CA ALA A 18 3.20 -16.30 -6.58
C ALA A 18 3.87 -15.39 -7.63
N ILE A 19 5.17 -15.63 -7.87
CA ILE A 19 6.02 -15.01 -8.86
C ILE A 19 6.51 -16.09 -9.81
N ILE A 20 6.02 -16.05 -11.04
CA ILE A 20 6.57 -16.79 -12.17
C ILE A 20 7.69 -15.93 -12.75
N SER A 21 8.91 -16.46 -12.82
CA SER A 21 10.03 -15.75 -13.45
C SER A 21 9.66 -15.41 -14.89
N PRO A 22 9.77 -14.15 -15.29
CA PRO A 22 9.58 -13.82 -16.69
C PRO A 22 10.71 -14.44 -17.52
N PRO A 23 10.49 -14.68 -18.83
CA PRO A 23 11.54 -15.19 -19.71
C PRO A 23 12.81 -14.33 -19.66
N ASN A 24 14.00 -14.94 -19.81
CA ASN A 24 15.29 -14.23 -19.72
C ASN A 24 15.37 -12.97 -20.60
N ALA A 25 14.81 -13.01 -21.80
CA ALA A 25 14.76 -11.84 -22.68
C ALA A 25 14.01 -10.65 -22.06
N LEU A 26 12.93 -10.91 -21.31
CA LEU A 26 12.20 -9.87 -20.60
C LEU A 26 13.00 -9.33 -19.40
N LEU A 27 13.80 -10.19 -18.75
CA LEU A 27 14.70 -9.76 -17.67
C LEU A 27 15.82 -8.85 -18.19
N GLU A 28 16.43 -9.20 -19.33
CA GLU A 28 17.46 -8.38 -19.97
C GLU A 28 16.92 -7.01 -20.39
N ILE A 29 15.74 -6.99 -21.05
CA ILE A 29 15.06 -5.74 -21.41
C ILE A 29 14.71 -4.92 -20.17
N SER A 30 14.19 -5.56 -19.11
CA SER A 30 13.85 -4.87 -17.87
C SER A 30 15.09 -4.28 -17.21
N ALA A 31 16.21 -5.01 -17.19
CA ALA A 31 17.49 -4.53 -16.66
C ALA A 31 18.04 -3.35 -17.48
N GLU A 32 17.97 -3.42 -18.81
CA GLU A 32 18.37 -2.32 -19.69
C GLU A 32 17.53 -1.06 -19.45
N ILE A 33 16.19 -1.20 -19.40
CA ILE A 33 15.28 -0.09 -19.08
C ILE A 33 15.61 0.50 -17.71
N PHE A 34 15.83 -0.33 -16.69
CA PHE A 34 16.15 0.13 -15.34
C PHE A 34 17.49 0.86 -15.30
N ASN A 35 18.49 0.36 -16.02
CA ASN A 35 19.81 0.98 -16.12
C ASN A 35 19.76 2.31 -16.87
N ASN A 36 18.98 2.39 -17.96
CA ASN A 36 18.74 3.65 -18.68
C ASN A 36 17.96 4.67 -17.84
N TRP A 37 17.16 4.20 -16.89
CA TRP A 37 16.47 5.05 -15.92
C TRP A 37 17.34 5.56 -14.79
N ARG A 38 18.59 5.09 -14.64
CA ARG A 38 19.46 5.43 -13.51
C ARG A 38 19.70 6.93 -13.39
N ASP A 39 20.14 7.58 -14.46
CA ASP A 39 20.43 9.02 -14.45
C ASP A 39 19.15 9.85 -14.26
N THR A 40 18.03 9.39 -14.84
CA THR A 40 16.71 10.02 -14.65
C THR A 40 16.24 9.89 -13.21
N ARG A 41 16.45 8.73 -12.58
CA ARG A 41 16.16 8.50 -11.17
C ARG A 41 17.03 9.39 -10.29
N GLU A 42 18.33 9.47 -10.54
CA GLU A 42 19.24 10.32 -9.76
C GLU A 42 18.83 11.79 -9.86
N LYS A 43 18.58 12.31 -11.06
CA LYS A 43 18.07 13.67 -11.25
C LYS A 43 16.71 13.89 -10.56
N PHE A 44 15.82 12.90 -10.61
CA PHE A 44 14.53 12.97 -9.95
C PHE A 44 14.68 13.02 -8.42
N MET A 45 15.51 12.15 -7.84
CA MET A 45 15.79 12.13 -6.39
C MET A 45 16.51 13.39 -5.94
N ASP A 46 17.47 13.92 -6.70
CA ASP A 46 18.13 15.21 -6.43
C ASP A 46 17.16 16.39 -6.52
N SER A 47 16.15 16.30 -7.38
CA SER A 47 15.10 17.32 -7.50
C SER A 47 14.09 17.27 -6.35
N MET A 48 14.00 16.15 -5.63
CA MET A 48 13.09 16.04 -4.49
C MET A 48 13.62 16.85 -3.31
N LYS A 49 13.04 18.04 -3.12
CA LYS A 49 13.16 18.75 -1.86
C LYS A 49 12.19 18.13 -0.85
N HIS A 50 12.74 17.47 0.17
CA HIS A 50 11.93 17.00 1.28
C HIS A 50 11.58 18.16 2.23
N PRO A 51 10.35 18.19 2.78
CA PRO A 51 9.24 17.28 2.50
C PRO A 51 8.49 17.64 1.20
N MET A 52 7.98 16.61 0.49
CA MET A 52 7.37 16.72 -0.85
C MET A 52 5.91 17.21 -0.81
N GLY A 53 5.67 18.42 -0.34
CA GLY A 53 4.35 19.04 -0.29
C GLY A 53 3.92 19.75 -1.58
N LEU A 54 2.63 20.06 -1.69
CA LEU A 54 2.02 20.88 -2.74
C LEU A 54 1.43 22.17 -2.12
N PRO A 55 2.24 23.16 -1.71
CA PRO A 55 1.79 24.35 -0.99
C PRO A 55 0.83 25.25 -1.79
N HIS A 56 0.85 25.15 -3.13
CA HIS A 56 0.00 25.93 -4.03
C HIS A 56 -1.17 25.11 -4.61
N PHE A 57 -1.52 23.97 -4.00
CA PHE A 57 -2.63 23.15 -4.44
C PHE A 57 -3.97 23.86 -4.20
N ASN A 58 -4.56 24.40 -5.26
CA ASN A 58 -5.77 25.23 -5.23
C ASN A 58 -6.92 24.70 -6.11
N CYS A 59 -6.89 23.40 -6.46
CA CYS A 59 -7.92 22.79 -7.27
C CYS A 59 -9.31 22.89 -6.59
N SER A 60 -10.30 23.39 -7.33
CA SER A 60 -11.67 23.51 -6.85
C SER A 60 -12.29 22.13 -6.58
N ARG A 61 -13.13 22.05 -5.55
CA ARG A 61 -13.95 20.88 -5.25
C ARG A 61 -15.27 20.94 -6.04
N PRO A 62 -15.53 20.03 -6.98
CA PRO A 62 -16.81 20.02 -7.69
C PRO A 62 -17.96 19.56 -6.78
N ILE A 63 -19.14 20.15 -6.96
CA ILE A 63 -20.39 19.67 -6.39
C ILE A 63 -20.94 18.61 -7.34
N LEU A 64 -21.09 17.38 -6.85
CA LEU A 64 -21.47 16.21 -7.65
C LEU A 64 -22.56 15.42 -6.94
N ASP A 65 -23.44 14.81 -7.73
CA ASP A 65 -24.38 13.81 -7.24
C ASP A 65 -23.64 12.56 -6.76
N SER A 66 -24.23 11.84 -5.80
CA SER A 66 -23.62 10.64 -5.23
C SER A 66 -23.35 9.58 -6.31
N ALA A 67 -22.09 9.14 -6.42
CA ALA A 67 -21.72 8.10 -7.37
C ALA A 67 -22.41 6.79 -7.03
N THR A 68 -23.02 6.18 -8.04
CA THR A 68 -23.67 4.86 -7.96
C THR A 68 -22.80 3.75 -8.55
N SER A 69 -21.76 4.11 -9.30
CA SER A 69 -20.81 3.20 -9.95
C SER A 69 -19.40 3.77 -9.90
N VAL A 70 -18.40 2.88 -9.94
CA VAL A 70 -16.97 3.26 -9.96
C VAL A 70 -16.60 4.11 -11.18
N HIS A 71 -17.30 3.97 -12.31
CA HIS A 71 -17.06 4.76 -13.52
C HIS A 71 -17.38 6.24 -13.37
N GLN A 72 -18.15 6.61 -12.34
CA GLN A 72 -18.54 7.98 -12.03
C GLN A 72 -17.87 8.50 -10.74
N LEU A 73 -17.01 7.68 -10.11
CA LEU A 73 -16.47 7.97 -8.80
C LEU A 73 -15.44 9.10 -8.89
N HIS A 74 -15.74 10.21 -8.23
CA HIS A 74 -14.81 11.33 -8.10
C HIS A 74 -14.02 11.24 -6.78
N PRO A 75 -12.77 11.73 -6.69
CA PRO A 75 -12.00 11.75 -5.45
C PRO A 75 -12.73 12.36 -4.24
N SER A 76 -13.59 13.36 -4.48
CA SER A 76 -14.41 14.00 -3.43
C SER A 76 -15.47 13.09 -2.79
N GLN A 77 -15.70 11.91 -3.36
CA GLN A 77 -16.72 10.94 -2.94
C GLN A 77 -16.11 9.70 -2.27
N ILE A 78 -14.78 9.62 -2.16
CA ILE A 78 -14.11 8.57 -1.40
C ILE A 78 -14.24 8.88 0.10
N ASP A 79 -14.77 7.92 0.85
CA ASP A 79 -15.01 8.05 2.29
C ASP A 79 -13.89 7.42 3.12
N VAL A 80 -13.20 6.42 2.59
CA VAL A 80 -12.13 5.70 3.28
C VAL A 80 -10.97 5.43 2.36
N ILE A 81 -9.77 5.71 2.85
CA ILE A 81 -8.51 5.25 2.28
C ILE A 81 -7.93 4.19 3.21
N ALA A 82 -7.52 3.07 2.65
CA ALA A 82 -6.95 1.95 3.38
C ALA A 82 -5.71 1.44 2.65
N ALA A 83 -4.85 0.73 3.38
CA ALA A 83 -3.62 0.18 2.83
C ALA A 83 -3.40 -1.25 3.32
N LEU A 84 -2.98 -2.12 2.41
CA LEU A 84 -2.47 -3.46 2.67
C LEU A 84 -1.08 -3.55 2.05
N GLY A 85 -0.18 -4.34 2.64
CA GLY A 85 1.19 -4.39 2.16
C GLY A 85 2.21 -4.91 3.16
N ASP A 86 3.45 -4.50 2.93
CA ASP A 86 4.61 -4.84 3.75
C ASP A 86 5.22 -3.62 4.47
N SER A 87 6.52 -3.69 4.79
CA SER A 87 7.29 -2.64 5.47
C SER A 87 7.26 -1.29 4.76
N VAL A 88 7.19 -1.29 3.42
CA VAL A 88 7.16 -0.05 2.64
C VAL A 88 5.84 0.69 2.86
N THR A 89 4.74 -0.05 3.01
CA THR A 89 3.40 0.53 3.18
C THR A 89 3.19 1.17 4.55
N VAL A 90 3.95 0.78 5.57
CA VAL A 90 3.99 1.44 6.89
C VAL A 90 5.11 2.48 7.03
N ALA A 91 5.80 2.81 5.91
CA ALA A 91 6.94 3.71 5.88
C ALA A 91 8.01 3.35 6.92
N GLN A 92 8.36 2.07 6.99
CA GLN A 92 9.45 1.62 7.84
C GLN A 92 10.77 2.29 7.42
N ALA A 93 11.55 2.72 8.41
CA ALA A 93 12.81 3.45 8.27
C ALA A 93 12.71 4.81 7.55
N ALA A 94 11.51 5.35 7.29
CA ALA A 94 11.36 6.54 6.46
C ALA A 94 11.95 7.84 7.07
N LYS A 95 12.10 7.95 8.40
CA LYS A 95 12.82 9.06 9.06
C LYS A 95 14.15 8.61 9.69
N SER A 96 14.62 7.41 9.32
CA SER A 96 15.78 6.78 9.94
C SER A 96 17.07 7.55 9.61
N SER A 97 17.86 7.84 10.64
CA SER A 97 19.20 8.45 10.51
C SER A 97 20.34 7.47 10.78
N SER A 98 20.01 6.26 11.23
CA SER A 98 20.97 5.23 11.63
C SER A 98 20.47 3.83 11.34
N ILE A 99 21.38 2.88 11.15
CA ILE A 99 21.05 1.47 10.90
C ILE A 99 20.22 0.83 12.04
N PHE A 100 20.35 1.36 13.26
CA PHE A 100 19.60 0.86 14.42
C PHE A 100 18.09 1.18 14.34
N GLU A 101 17.68 2.11 13.47
CA GLU A 101 16.28 2.54 13.30
C GLU A 101 15.59 1.84 12.11
N ILE A 102 16.24 0.86 11.49
CA ILE A 102 15.73 0.20 10.27
C ILE A 102 14.39 -0.53 10.49
N LEU A 103 14.05 -0.88 11.73
CA LEU A 103 12.77 -1.51 12.08
C LEU A 103 11.68 -0.52 12.50
N GLU A 104 12.02 0.76 12.65
CA GLU A 104 11.10 1.77 13.14
C GLU A 104 10.08 2.14 12.06
N GLN A 105 8.80 2.20 12.44
CA GLN A 105 7.69 2.48 11.52
C GLN A 105 7.18 3.91 11.71
N TYR A 106 6.91 4.59 10.61
CA TYR A 106 6.45 5.98 10.59
C TYR A 106 5.10 6.11 9.87
N PRO A 107 4.01 5.56 10.44
CA PRO A 107 2.71 5.49 9.76
C PRO A 107 2.11 6.85 9.41
N GLY A 108 2.49 7.91 10.12
CA GLY A 108 2.07 9.28 9.87
C GLY A 108 2.69 9.94 8.65
N ILE A 109 3.73 9.33 8.09
CA ILE A 109 4.33 9.75 6.80
C ILE A 109 4.25 8.66 5.73
N SER A 110 3.50 7.58 5.97
CA SER A 110 3.20 6.58 4.93
C SER A 110 2.53 7.23 3.72
N PHE A 111 2.96 6.86 2.52
CA PHE A 111 2.48 7.48 1.28
C PHE A 111 0.98 7.35 1.07
N VAL A 112 0.34 6.29 1.59
CA VAL A 112 -1.12 6.08 1.46
C VAL A 112 -1.87 6.77 2.59
N THR A 113 -1.51 6.47 3.83
CA THR A 113 -2.33 6.77 5.00
C THR A 113 -1.73 7.83 5.92
N GLY A 114 -0.54 8.37 5.65
CA GLY A 114 0.13 9.30 6.55
C GLY A 114 -0.57 10.66 6.66
N ASP A 115 -0.97 11.03 7.87
CA ASP A 115 -1.79 12.21 8.19
C ASP A 115 -1.13 13.11 9.25
N ASP A 116 0.21 13.04 9.37
CA ASP A 116 0.94 13.84 10.37
C ASP A 116 0.93 15.34 10.02
N VAL A 117 1.04 15.67 8.74
CA VAL A 117 1.14 17.04 8.23
C VAL A 117 0.15 17.24 7.09
N THR A 118 -0.06 18.48 6.66
CA THR A 118 -1.00 18.77 5.56
C THR A 118 -0.36 18.54 4.18
N LEU A 119 -1.20 18.52 3.12
CA LEU A 119 -0.72 18.44 1.74
C LEU A 119 0.33 19.51 1.39
N ASN A 120 0.31 20.68 2.04
CA ASN A 120 1.25 21.75 1.77
C ASN A 120 2.69 21.38 2.16
N GLU A 121 2.84 20.49 3.14
CA GLU A 121 4.12 20.06 3.69
C GLU A 121 4.51 18.68 3.14
N GLN A 122 3.56 17.74 3.09
CA GLN A 122 3.81 16.41 2.56
C GLN A 122 2.61 15.85 1.80
N SER A 123 2.92 15.35 0.61
CA SER A 123 1.99 14.60 -0.23
C SER A 123 1.85 13.16 0.25
N THR A 124 0.66 12.83 0.74
CA THR A 124 0.17 11.46 0.95
C THR A 124 -1.21 11.34 0.30
N LEU A 125 -1.66 10.13 -0.01
CA LEU A 125 -3.00 9.95 -0.58
C LEU A 125 -4.06 10.50 0.37
N ILE A 126 -3.99 10.22 1.67
CA ILE A 126 -4.96 10.77 2.63
C ILE A 126 -5.02 12.31 2.58
N ASN A 127 -3.88 13.00 2.58
CA ASN A 127 -3.83 14.48 2.54
C ASN A 127 -4.35 15.06 1.23
N MET A 128 -4.04 14.41 0.10
CA MET A 128 -4.58 14.81 -1.21
C MET A 128 -6.10 14.68 -1.22
N PHE A 129 -6.63 13.56 -0.74
CA PHE A 129 -8.07 13.32 -0.73
C PHE A 129 -8.81 14.17 0.28
N GLN A 130 -8.19 14.55 1.41
CA GLN A 130 -8.79 15.50 2.36
C GLN A 130 -9.13 16.86 1.73
N LYS A 131 -8.40 17.30 0.70
CA LYS A 131 -8.74 18.53 -0.06
C LYS A 131 -10.10 18.42 -0.75
N PHE A 132 -10.47 17.23 -1.19
CA PHE A 132 -11.71 16.95 -1.92
C PHE A 132 -12.79 16.30 -1.05
N SER A 133 -12.43 15.64 0.04
CA SER A 133 -13.30 14.92 0.96
C SER A 133 -12.81 15.15 2.40
N PRO A 134 -13.17 16.29 3.03
CA PRO A 134 -12.63 16.66 4.35
C PRO A 134 -12.95 15.69 5.50
N ARG A 135 -13.82 14.70 5.27
CA ARG A 135 -14.21 13.68 6.25
C ARG A 135 -13.72 12.27 5.88
N VAL A 136 -12.80 12.17 4.91
CA VAL A 136 -12.18 10.88 4.54
C VAL A 136 -11.49 10.28 5.77
N LYS A 137 -11.68 8.98 5.98
CA LYS A 137 -11.06 8.20 7.06
C LYS A 137 -9.86 7.42 6.53
N GLY A 138 -8.95 6.99 7.40
CA GLY A 138 -7.75 6.26 7.01
C GLY A 138 -6.45 6.93 7.43
N GLY A 139 -6.51 8.17 7.90
CA GLY A 139 -5.35 8.90 8.40
C GLY A 139 -4.70 8.17 9.57
N SER A 140 -3.44 7.81 9.41
CA SER A 140 -2.56 7.20 10.40
C SER A 140 -1.56 8.27 10.88
N SER A 141 -1.06 8.15 12.10
CA SER A 141 -0.18 9.17 12.68
C SER A 141 0.78 8.59 13.71
N ASP A 142 1.92 9.25 13.89
CA ASP A 142 2.92 9.00 14.94
C ASP A 142 3.29 10.26 15.76
N ARG A 143 2.63 11.40 15.54
CA ARG A 143 2.95 12.69 16.21
C ARG A 143 2.76 12.71 17.73
N ILE A 144 1.61 12.23 18.21
CA ILE A 144 1.27 12.20 19.64
C ILE A 144 1.29 10.76 20.13
N ARG A 145 0.67 9.88 19.35
CA ARG A 145 0.61 8.44 19.59
C ARG A 145 0.66 7.74 18.25
N LYS A 146 1.44 6.66 18.17
CA LYS A 146 1.52 5.82 16.99
C LYS A 146 0.25 5.00 16.80
N PHE A 147 -0.42 5.14 15.65
CA PHE A 147 -1.55 4.31 15.23
C PHE A 147 -1.66 4.22 13.69
N TYR A 148 -2.30 3.15 13.21
CA TYR A 148 -2.30 2.72 11.80
C TYR A 148 -3.72 2.64 11.20
N ASP A 149 -4.59 3.61 11.50
CA ASP A 149 -6.05 3.62 11.27
C ASP A 149 -6.64 2.51 10.38
N PHE A 150 -6.59 2.64 9.04
CA PHE A 150 -6.96 1.59 8.08
C PHE A 150 -5.75 1.07 7.28
N ASN A 151 -4.55 1.22 7.82
CA ASN A 151 -3.33 0.63 7.29
C ASN A 151 -3.07 -0.71 8.00
N PHE A 152 -3.32 -1.82 7.30
CA PHE A 152 -3.14 -3.19 7.79
C PHE A 152 -1.91 -3.87 7.20
N ALA A 153 -1.00 -3.10 6.59
CA ALA A 153 0.27 -3.64 6.15
C ALA A 153 1.11 -4.14 7.33
N ILE A 154 1.86 -5.21 7.08
CA ILE A 154 2.66 -5.89 8.09
C ILE A 154 4.10 -5.96 7.56
N PRO A 155 5.08 -5.33 8.22
CA PRO A 155 6.48 -5.50 7.90
C PRO A 155 6.90 -6.96 7.70
N GLY A 156 7.66 -7.20 6.62
CA GLY A 156 8.13 -8.53 6.27
C GLY A 156 7.07 -9.45 5.65
N SER A 157 5.83 -8.98 5.45
CA SER A 157 4.80 -9.84 4.85
C SER A 157 5.07 -10.18 3.38
N PHE A 158 4.66 -11.39 3.03
CA PHE A 158 4.64 -11.89 1.66
C PHE A 158 3.26 -11.75 1.02
N SER A 159 3.19 -11.78 -0.31
CA SER A 159 1.95 -11.66 -1.06
C SER A 159 0.90 -12.70 -0.67
N TYR A 160 1.32 -13.92 -0.29
CA TYR A 160 0.39 -14.98 0.15
C TYR A 160 -0.30 -14.67 1.49
N GLU A 161 0.16 -13.68 2.25
CA GLU A 161 -0.44 -13.25 3.53
C GLU A 161 -1.45 -12.10 3.37
N LEU A 162 -1.56 -11.49 2.18
CA LEU A 162 -2.57 -10.46 1.88
C LEU A 162 -4.01 -10.86 2.26
N PRO A 163 -4.46 -12.11 2.07
CA PRO A 163 -5.83 -12.49 2.44
C PRO A 163 -6.14 -12.24 3.93
N ASP A 164 -5.17 -12.38 4.83
CA ASP A 164 -5.39 -12.15 6.26
C ASP A 164 -5.43 -10.66 6.61
N GLN A 165 -4.57 -9.85 5.98
CA GLN A 165 -4.66 -8.39 6.07
C GLN A 165 -6.03 -7.90 5.55
N ALA A 166 -6.50 -8.44 4.42
CA ALA A 166 -7.80 -8.09 3.83
C ALA A 166 -8.97 -8.48 4.74
N LYS A 167 -8.96 -9.66 5.36
CA LYS A 167 -9.97 -10.08 6.35
C LYS A 167 -10.00 -9.11 7.54
N MET A 168 -8.84 -8.69 8.02
CA MET A 168 -8.74 -7.74 9.14
C MET A 168 -9.31 -6.36 8.76
N LEU A 169 -9.00 -5.87 7.56
CA LEU A 169 -9.57 -4.63 7.03
C LEU A 169 -11.09 -4.71 6.94
N VAL A 170 -11.64 -5.78 6.35
CA VAL A 170 -13.11 -5.97 6.24
C VAL A 170 -13.77 -6.01 7.61
N LYS A 171 -13.21 -6.74 8.57
CA LYS A 171 -13.69 -6.79 9.96
C LYS A 171 -13.71 -5.41 10.59
N THR A 172 -12.64 -4.64 10.39
CA THR A 172 -12.51 -3.29 10.96
C THR A 172 -13.43 -2.27 10.30
N LEU A 173 -13.60 -2.34 8.97
CA LEU A 173 -14.56 -1.52 8.22
C LEU A 173 -15.99 -1.77 8.71
N LYS A 174 -16.41 -3.03 8.84
CA LYS A 174 -17.74 -3.39 9.38
C LYS A 174 -17.95 -2.82 10.79
N ARG A 175 -16.94 -2.95 11.66
CA ARG A 175 -17.01 -2.45 13.04
C ARG A 175 -17.07 -0.92 13.11
N ARG A 176 -16.28 -0.21 12.30
CA ARG A 176 -16.13 1.26 12.39
C ARG A 176 -17.13 2.04 11.54
N LEU A 177 -17.67 1.44 10.48
CA LEU A 177 -18.66 2.07 9.60
C LEU A 177 -20.08 1.53 9.81
N GLY A 178 -20.23 0.40 10.52
CA GLY A 178 -21.53 -0.17 10.85
C GLY A 178 -22.38 -0.46 9.61
N THR A 179 -23.66 -0.09 9.68
CA THR A 179 -24.66 -0.28 8.61
C THR A 179 -24.35 0.51 7.35
N ASP A 180 -23.59 1.61 7.44
CA ASP A 180 -23.23 2.43 6.29
C ASP A 180 -22.05 1.87 5.51
N ASN A 181 -21.36 0.83 6.02
CA ASN A 181 -20.19 0.27 5.37
C ASN A 181 -20.43 -0.05 3.88
N SER A 182 -21.57 -0.65 3.52
CA SER A 182 -21.87 -1.00 2.12
C SER A 182 -22.13 0.20 1.20
N LYS A 183 -22.47 1.37 1.75
CA LYS A 183 -22.81 2.59 1.00
C LYS A 183 -21.61 3.52 0.78
N LYS A 184 -20.48 3.21 1.41
CA LYS A 184 -19.30 4.08 1.47
C LYS A 184 -18.30 3.68 0.40
N TRP A 185 -17.75 4.63 -0.34
CA TRP A 185 -16.69 4.34 -1.31
C TRP A 185 -15.35 4.22 -0.59
N LYS A 186 -14.55 3.23 -0.98
CA LYS A 186 -13.26 2.93 -0.36
C LYS A 186 -12.19 2.84 -1.44
N LEU A 187 -11.06 3.47 -1.21
CA LEU A 187 -9.84 3.22 -1.95
C LEU A 187 -8.95 2.33 -1.09
N VAL A 188 -8.57 1.17 -1.61
CA VAL A 188 -7.65 0.26 -0.93
C VAL A 188 -6.39 0.16 -1.78
N ASN A 189 -5.29 0.70 -1.27
CA ASN A 189 -3.98 0.51 -1.88
C ASN A 189 -3.42 -0.85 -1.43
N ILE A 190 -2.92 -1.63 -2.38
CA ILE A 190 -2.18 -2.87 -2.10
C ILE A 190 -0.78 -2.68 -2.65
N PHE A 191 0.22 -2.69 -1.77
CA PHE A 191 1.61 -2.61 -2.17
C PHE A 191 2.46 -3.63 -1.39
N ILE A 192 2.71 -4.75 -2.05
CA ILE A 192 3.41 -5.92 -1.53
C ILE A 192 4.14 -6.61 -2.67
N GLY A 193 5.14 -7.42 -2.35
CA GLY A 193 5.86 -8.26 -3.32
C GLY A 193 7.36 -8.10 -3.29
N HIS A 194 7.88 -7.09 -2.58
CA HIS A 194 9.33 -6.93 -2.42
C HIS A 194 9.94 -8.16 -1.71
N ASN A 195 9.29 -8.64 -0.64
CA ASN A 195 9.74 -9.83 0.09
C ASN A 195 9.68 -11.09 -0.77
N ASP A 196 8.60 -11.28 -1.54
CA ASP A 196 8.45 -12.40 -2.48
C ASP A 196 9.59 -12.43 -3.51
N LEU A 197 9.96 -11.26 -4.07
CA LEU A 197 11.08 -11.14 -5.01
C LEU A 197 12.42 -11.40 -4.33
N CYS A 198 12.65 -10.88 -3.12
CA CYS A 198 13.88 -11.12 -2.37
C CYS A 198 14.07 -12.61 -2.04
N GLN A 199 13.00 -13.33 -1.71
CA GLN A 199 13.06 -14.78 -1.49
C GLN A 199 13.37 -15.54 -2.78
N PHE A 200 12.84 -15.09 -3.92
CA PHE A 200 13.14 -15.72 -5.21
C PHE A 200 14.65 -15.68 -5.55
N CYS A 201 15.33 -14.55 -5.29
CA CYS A 201 16.76 -14.41 -5.57
C CYS A 201 17.65 -15.45 -4.84
N ASN A 202 17.25 -15.92 -3.65
CA ASN A 202 17.99 -16.95 -2.92
C ASN A 202 17.94 -18.33 -3.59
N ASN A 203 16.95 -18.57 -4.45
CA ASN A 203 16.81 -19.84 -5.16
C ASN A 203 17.74 -19.94 -6.38
N GLU A 204 18.13 -18.81 -6.98
CA GLU A 204 19.05 -18.82 -8.13
C GLU A 204 20.53 -18.90 -7.71
N VAL A 205 20.93 -18.29 -6.59
CA VAL A 205 22.32 -18.36 -6.10
C VAL A 205 22.73 -19.80 -5.79
N ASN A 206 21.81 -20.63 -5.28
CA ASN A 206 22.06 -22.06 -5.04
C ASN A 206 22.13 -22.91 -6.33
N ARG A 207 21.68 -22.37 -7.47
CA ARG A 207 21.70 -23.07 -8.76
C ARG A 207 23.01 -22.87 -9.53
N PHE A 208 23.80 -21.85 -9.19
CA PHE A 208 25.12 -21.58 -9.76
C PHE A 208 26.29 -22.05 -8.88
N MET A 209 26.00 -22.61 -7.70
CA MET A 209 26.98 -23.13 -6.75
C MET A 209 27.08 -24.68 -6.75
N ASN A 210 26.45 -25.37 -7.71
CA ASN A 210 26.56 -26.81 -7.94
C ASN A 210 26.98 -27.13 -9.36
#